data_AF-G1SD89-F1
#
_entry.id   AF-G1SD89-F1
#
_cell.length_a   1.000
_cell.length_b   1.000
_cell.length_c   1.000
_cell.angle_alpha   90.00
_cell.angle_beta   90.00
_cell.angle_gamma   90.00
#
_symmetry.space_group_name_H-M   'P 1'
#
loop_
_entity.id
_entity.type
_entity.pdbx_description
1 polymer ?
#
loop_
_entity_poly.entity_id
_entity_poly.type
_entity_poly.pdbx_seq_one_letter_code
_entity_poly.pdbx_strand_id
1 'polypeptide(L)'
;MTYVRETCGCCDCEKRCGALDVVFVIDSSESIGYTNFTLEKNFVINVVNRLGAIAKDPKSETGTRVGVVQYSHEGTFEAIQLDDPRIDSLSSFKEAVKNLEWIAGGTWTPSALKFAYNQLIKESRRQKTRVFAVVITDGRHDPRDDDLNLRALCDRDVTVTAIGIGDMFHEKHESENLYSIACDKPQQVRNMTLFSDLVAEKFIDDMEDVLCPDPQIVCPELPCQTELYVAQCTQRPVDIVFLLDGSERLGEQNFHKARRFVEEVSRRLTLARGDDDPLNARVALLQYGSQREQQVAFPLTSNLTVIHEALDSASYLNSFSHVGTGIVHAINNIVQSAQGGARRHAELSFVFLTDGVTGNDSLEESVHSMRKQNVVPTVVAVGSDVDMDVLSKISLGDRAAIFREKDYDSLAQPSFFDRFIRWIC
;
A
#
# COMPACT_ATOMS: atom_id res chain seq x y z
N MET A 1 14.11 -33.25 -3.91
CA MET A 1 14.34 -32.06 -4.76
C MET A 1 13.66 -30.90 -4.06
N THR A 2 14.44 -29.97 -3.53
CA THR A 2 13.92 -28.70 -3.01
C THR A 2 13.58 -27.86 -4.22
N TYR A 3 12.29 -27.70 -4.52
CA TYR A 3 11.86 -26.75 -5.53
C TYR A 3 12.09 -25.36 -4.95
N VAL A 4 13.13 -24.68 -5.44
CA VAL A 4 13.32 -23.26 -5.15
C VAL A 4 12.33 -22.53 -6.04
N ARG A 5 11.24 -22.07 -5.45
CA ARG A 5 10.36 -21.10 -6.11
C ARG A 5 11.13 -19.79 -6.12
N GLU A 6 11.83 -19.51 -7.23
CA GLU A 6 12.26 -18.14 -7.49
C GLU A 6 10.98 -17.37 -7.84
N THR A 7 10.44 -16.70 -6.82
CA THR A 7 9.39 -15.71 -6.99
C THR A 7 9.97 -14.61 -7.86
N CYS A 8 9.72 -14.67 -9.17
CA CYS A 8 9.50 -13.43 -9.89
C CYS A 8 8.21 -12.84 -9.30
N GLY A 9 8.34 -12.19 -8.13
CA GLY A 9 7.41 -11.16 -7.73
C GLY A 9 7.25 -10.24 -8.93
N CYS A 10 6.04 -9.70 -9.13
CA CYS A 10 5.91 -8.51 -9.97
C CYS A 10 7.08 -7.61 -9.55
N CYS A 11 8.01 -7.33 -10.46
CA CYS A 11 9.09 -6.43 -10.15
C CYS A 11 8.38 -5.15 -9.72
N ASP A 12 8.49 -4.78 -8.44
CA ASP A 12 7.91 -3.55 -7.94
C ASP A 12 8.64 -2.45 -8.70
N CYS A 13 8.01 -2.04 -9.81
CA CYS A 13 8.56 -1.02 -10.65
C CYS A 13 8.51 0.25 -9.83
N GLU A 14 9.70 0.73 -9.50
CA GLU A 14 9.87 1.87 -8.64
C GLU A 14 9.57 3.11 -9.47
N LYS A 15 8.55 3.87 -9.08
CA LYS A 15 8.33 5.21 -9.63
C LYS A 15 9.50 6.09 -9.16
N ARG A 16 10.36 6.47 -10.09
CA ARG A 16 11.47 7.40 -9.87
C ARG A 16 11.17 8.71 -10.57
N CYS A 17 11.01 9.75 -9.77
CA CYS A 17 11.12 11.10 -10.27
C CYS A 17 12.60 11.41 -10.53
N GLY A 18 12.89 12.37 -11.41
CA GLY A 18 14.26 12.88 -11.58
C GLY A 18 14.82 13.45 -10.27
N ALA A 19 15.97 14.12 -10.32
CA ALA A 19 16.50 14.81 -9.14
C ALA A 19 15.48 15.87 -8.66
N LEU A 20 14.79 15.55 -7.57
CA LEU A 20 13.66 16.31 -7.04
C LEU A 20 13.84 16.52 -5.54
N ASP A 21 13.78 17.76 -5.09
CA ASP A 21 13.73 18.13 -3.67
C ASP A 21 12.36 18.73 -3.38
N VAL A 22 11.61 18.13 -2.45
CA VAL A 22 10.30 18.63 -2.02
C VAL A 22 10.39 19.09 -0.58
N VAL A 23 10.04 20.33 -0.30
CA VAL A 23 10.00 20.90 1.05
C VAL A 23 8.57 21.24 1.40
N PHE A 24 8.04 20.61 2.45
CA PHE A 24 6.75 20.97 3.01
C PHE A 24 6.96 22.00 4.13
N VAL A 25 6.27 23.12 4.07
CA VAL A 25 6.21 24.10 5.16
C VAL A 25 4.80 24.02 5.73
N ILE A 26 4.67 23.47 6.93
CA ILE A 26 3.39 23.13 7.55
C ILE A 26 3.12 24.00 8.78
N ASP A 27 1.88 24.41 8.95
CA ASP A 27 1.47 25.35 9.98
C ASP A 27 1.08 24.57 11.24
N SER A 28 1.77 24.82 12.34
CA SER A 28 1.51 24.20 13.64
C SER A 28 1.03 25.23 14.67
N SER A 29 0.49 26.36 14.21
CA SER A 29 -0.07 27.40 15.09
C SER A 29 -1.30 26.93 15.87
N GLU A 30 -1.73 27.76 16.81
CA GLU A 30 -2.88 27.46 17.67
C GLU A 30 -4.20 27.41 16.89
N SER A 31 -4.36 28.23 15.85
CA SER A 31 -5.58 28.31 15.03
C SER A 31 -5.85 27.04 14.23
N ILE A 32 -4.79 26.33 13.84
CA ILE A 32 -4.88 25.03 13.16
C ILE A 32 -5.46 23.99 14.12
N GLY A 33 -4.88 23.88 15.32
CA GLY A 33 -5.26 22.87 16.31
C GLY A 33 -4.76 21.46 16.00
N TYR A 34 -4.66 20.62 17.04
CA TYR A 34 -4.06 19.29 16.99
C TYR A 34 -4.65 18.36 15.90
N THR A 35 -5.97 18.40 15.71
CA THR A 35 -6.66 17.51 14.76
C THR A 35 -6.32 17.86 13.32
N ASN A 36 -6.34 19.15 12.97
CA ASN A 36 -6.02 19.61 11.62
C ASN A 36 -4.52 19.44 11.32
N PHE A 37 -3.67 19.70 12.30
CA PHE A 37 -2.24 19.44 12.18
C PHE A 37 -1.94 17.96 11.88
N THR A 38 -2.73 17.03 12.46
CA THR A 38 -2.65 15.61 12.13
C THR A 38 -3.04 15.33 10.67
N LEU A 39 -4.03 16.05 10.12
CA LEU A 39 -4.42 15.95 8.71
C LEU A 39 -3.31 16.48 7.78
N GLU A 40 -2.64 17.58 8.14
CA GLU A 40 -1.48 18.09 7.40
C GLU A 40 -0.34 17.07 7.35
N LYS A 41 -0.01 16.45 8.48
CA LYS A 41 0.99 15.36 8.54
C LYS A 41 0.62 14.18 7.65
N ASN A 42 -0.64 13.77 7.68
CA ASN A 42 -1.13 12.68 6.83
C ASN A 42 -1.06 13.04 5.35
N PHE A 43 -1.37 14.29 4.99
CA PHE A 43 -1.21 14.78 3.63
C PHE A 43 0.25 14.70 3.16
N VAL A 44 1.21 15.21 3.95
CA VAL A 44 2.64 15.10 3.64
C VAL A 44 3.04 13.65 3.42
N ILE A 45 2.63 12.74 4.32
CA ILE A 45 2.91 11.30 4.19
C ILE A 45 2.31 10.72 2.91
N ASN A 46 1.07 11.06 2.59
CA ASN A 46 0.34 10.49 1.45
C ASN A 46 0.89 10.97 0.11
N VAL A 47 1.21 12.26 -0.01
CA VAL A 47 1.86 12.79 -1.22
C VAL A 47 3.21 12.11 -1.43
N VAL A 48 4.03 12.01 -0.38
CA VAL A 48 5.35 11.38 -0.50
C VAL A 48 5.26 9.89 -0.84
N ASN A 49 4.22 9.18 -0.37
CA ASN A 49 3.95 7.81 -0.80
C ASN A 49 3.70 7.69 -2.30
N ARG A 50 3.00 8.65 -2.88
CA ARG A 50 2.69 8.69 -4.31
C ARG A 50 3.88 9.06 -5.18
N LEU A 51 4.79 9.90 -4.67
CA LEU A 51 6.04 10.25 -5.36
C LEU A 51 7.00 9.06 -5.54
N GLY A 52 6.73 7.93 -4.88
CA GLY A 52 7.51 6.72 -5.00
C GLY A 52 8.71 6.72 -4.06
N ALA A 53 9.88 6.38 -4.59
CA ALA A 53 11.05 6.16 -3.75
C ALA A 53 11.79 7.45 -3.35
N ILE A 54 12.15 7.52 -2.07
CA ILE A 54 13.05 8.54 -1.54
C ILE A 54 14.50 8.11 -1.80
N ALA A 55 15.37 9.07 -2.09
CA ALA A 55 16.79 8.83 -2.29
C ALA A 55 17.42 8.23 -1.02
N LYS A 56 17.97 7.00 -1.14
CA LYS A 56 18.65 6.31 -0.03
C LYS A 56 19.91 7.04 0.43
N ASP A 57 20.63 7.63 -0.52
CA ASP A 57 21.77 8.51 -0.23
C ASP A 57 21.34 9.97 -0.48
N PRO A 58 21.34 10.82 0.55
CA PRO A 58 21.13 12.27 0.42
C PRO A 58 21.98 12.98 -0.63
N LYS A 59 23.16 12.42 -0.97
CA LYS A 59 24.09 12.97 -1.97
C LYS A 59 23.87 12.40 -3.37
N SER A 60 22.94 11.46 -3.54
CA SER A 60 22.61 10.90 -4.85
C SER A 60 22.16 12.01 -5.81
N GLU A 61 22.72 12.00 -7.02
CA GLU A 61 22.32 12.91 -8.10
C GLU A 61 20.92 12.58 -8.67
N THR A 62 20.31 11.47 -8.23
CA THR A 62 18.98 11.03 -8.65
C THR A 62 18.11 10.67 -7.44
N GLY A 63 16.79 10.68 -7.62
CA GLY A 63 15.83 10.34 -6.57
C GLY A 63 15.30 11.54 -5.78
N THR A 64 14.14 11.34 -5.17
CA THR A 64 13.39 12.37 -4.44
C THR A 64 13.96 12.53 -3.04
N ARG A 65 14.25 13.76 -2.60
CA ARG A 65 14.50 14.07 -1.19
C ARG A 65 13.35 14.90 -0.65
N VAL A 66 12.96 14.65 0.59
CA VAL A 66 11.82 15.33 1.20
C VAL A 66 12.24 15.93 2.52
N GLY A 67 11.93 17.22 2.68
CA GLY A 67 12.10 17.96 3.92
C GLY A 67 10.75 18.46 4.41
N VAL A 68 10.65 18.66 5.72
CA VAL A 68 9.47 19.24 6.36
C VAL A 68 9.94 20.31 7.32
N VAL A 69 9.30 21.48 7.30
CA VAL A 69 9.44 22.53 8.30
C VAL A 69 8.08 22.73 8.92
N GLN A 70 7.96 22.44 10.21
CA GLN A 70 6.83 22.91 10.99
C GLN A 70 7.19 24.20 11.70
N TYR A 71 6.22 25.11 11.81
CA TYR A 71 6.40 26.38 12.48
C TYR A 71 5.19 26.76 13.32
N SER A 72 5.40 27.62 14.31
CA SER A 72 4.30 28.37 14.93
C SER A 72 4.73 29.81 15.20
N HIS A 73 5.25 30.12 16.38
CA HIS A 73 5.62 31.47 16.81
C HIS A 73 7.11 31.77 16.62
N GLU A 74 7.53 32.99 17.00
CA GLU A 74 8.89 33.50 16.83
C GLU A 74 9.99 32.51 17.23
N GLY A 75 10.84 32.16 16.26
CA GLY A 75 12.00 31.30 16.49
C GLY A 75 11.69 29.81 16.67
N THR A 76 10.41 29.42 16.63
CA THR A 76 9.98 28.04 16.87
C THR A 76 9.77 27.31 15.56
N PHE A 77 10.84 26.69 15.08
CA PHE A 77 10.88 25.87 13.87
C PHE A 77 11.42 24.49 14.20
N GLU A 78 10.72 23.44 13.79
CA GLU A 78 11.27 22.09 13.75
C GLU A 78 11.35 21.63 12.31
N ALA A 79 12.46 20.97 11.97
CA ALA A 79 12.71 20.57 10.60
C ALA A 79 13.25 19.15 10.46
N ILE A 80 12.68 18.45 9.49
CA ILE A 80 13.26 17.26 8.87
C ILE A 80 14.07 17.76 7.69
N GLN A 81 15.40 17.63 7.78
CA GLN A 81 16.33 18.13 6.76
C GLN A 81 16.27 17.28 5.49
N LEU A 82 16.47 17.92 4.33
CA LEU A 82 16.51 17.23 3.02
C LEU A 82 17.64 16.19 2.94
N ASP A 83 18.73 16.42 3.68
CA ASP A 83 19.92 15.59 3.69
C ASP A 83 20.16 14.84 5.00
N ASP A 84 19.12 14.65 5.81
CA ASP A 84 19.21 13.86 7.04
C ASP A 84 19.56 12.39 6.71
N PRO A 85 20.73 11.88 7.13
CA PRO A 85 21.16 10.51 6.81
C PRO A 85 20.29 9.43 7.49
N ARG A 86 19.44 9.81 8.44
CA ARG A 86 18.49 8.90 9.10
C ARG A 86 17.22 8.68 8.28
N ILE A 87 16.99 9.52 7.26
CA ILE A 87 15.80 9.46 6.39
C ILE A 87 16.20 8.81 5.06
N ASP A 88 16.51 7.52 5.12
CA ASP A 88 16.97 6.72 3.96
C ASP A 88 15.84 5.96 3.25
N SER A 89 14.63 6.01 3.81
CA SER A 89 13.48 5.26 3.32
C SER A 89 12.16 6.01 3.55
N LEU A 90 11.13 5.59 2.81
CA LEU A 90 9.77 6.09 2.99
C LEU A 90 9.23 5.79 4.41
N SER A 91 9.64 4.66 4.99
CA SER A 91 9.25 4.26 6.35
C SER A 91 9.87 5.17 7.41
N SER A 92 11.18 5.46 7.32
CA SER A 92 11.86 6.37 8.25
C SER A 92 11.33 7.80 8.12
N PHE A 93 11.02 8.25 6.90
CA PHE A 93 10.37 9.55 6.68
C PHE A 93 9.00 9.63 7.34
N LYS A 94 8.14 8.61 7.15
CA LYS A 94 6.82 8.54 7.79
C LYS A 94 6.91 8.61 9.30
N GLU A 95 7.84 7.88 9.90
CA GLU A 95 8.04 7.88 11.33
C GLU A 95 8.49 9.26 11.83
N ALA A 96 9.45 9.89 11.14
CA ALA A 96 9.90 11.24 11.48
C ALA A 96 8.75 12.26 11.41
N VAL A 97 7.94 12.25 10.35
CA VAL A 97 6.76 13.13 10.24
C VAL A 97 5.74 12.82 11.34
N LYS A 98 5.47 11.54 11.62
CA LYS A 98 4.56 11.14 12.72
C LYS A 98 5.03 11.58 14.10
N ASN A 99 6.34 11.73 14.30
CA ASN A 99 6.91 12.17 15.57
C ASN A 99 6.90 13.70 15.76
N LEU A 100 6.57 14.48 14.72
CA LEU A 100 6.37 15.94 14.88
C LEU A 100 5.20 16.21 15.82
N GLU A 101 5.44 16.92 16.91
CA GLU A 101 4.39 17.29 17.87
C GLU A 101 3.81 18.65 17.51
N TRP A 102 2.50 18.81 17.74
CA TRP A 102 1.82 20.08 17.55
C TRP A 102 2.35 21.10 18.57
N ILE A 103 2.95 22.18 18.06
CA ILE A 103 3.63 23.19 18.87
C ILE A 103 2.64 24.15 19.53
N ALA A 104 1.59 24.55 18.80
CA ALA A 104 0.70 25.67 19.15
C ALA A 104 1.42 27.04 19.23
N GLY A 105 0.65 28.12 19.34
CA GLY A 105 1.12 29.50 19.43
C GLY A 105 0.70 30.37 18.24
N GLY A 106 1.47 31.43 17.97
CA GLY A 106 1.24 32.32 16.83
C GLY A 106 1.58 31.70 15.48
N THR A 107 1.44 32.50 14.42
CA THR A 107 1.63 32.05 13.03
C THR A 107 2.68 32.90 12.33
N TRP A 108 3.93 32.45 12.28
CA TRP A 108 5.09 33.21 11.76
C TRP A 108 5.50 32.69 10.38
N THR A 109 4.54 32.72 9.44
CA THR A 109 4.69 32.19 8.09
C THR A 109 5.84 32.86 7.32
N PRO A 110 5.93 34.21 7.19
CA PRO A 110 7.08 34.85 6.53
C PRO A 110 8.44 34.37 7.06
N SER A 111 8.63 34.31 8.38
CA SER A 111 9.87 33.82 8.98
C SER A 111 10.13 32.34 8.70
N ALA A 112 9.09 31.51 8.70
CA ALA A 112 9.19 30.08 8.35
C ALA A 112 9.65 29.87 6.91
N LEU A 113 9.16 30.68 5.96
CA LEU A 113 9.58 30.61 4.55
C LEU A 113 11.06 30.97 4.37
N LYS A 114 11.52 32.00 5.10
CA LYS A 114 12.94 32.36 5.14
C LYS A 114 13.80 31.26 5.75
N PHE A 115 13.32 30.65 6.84
CA PHE A 115 14.00 29.53 7.48
C PHE A 115 14.09 28.32 6.54
N ALA A 116 12.98 27.93 5.90
CA ALA A 116 12.93 26.82 4.95
C ALA A 116 13.88 27.04 3.77
N TYR A 117 13.92 28.27 3.22
CA TYR A 117 14.88 28.58 2.17
C TYR A 117 16.32 28.48 2.66
N ASN A 118 16.66 29.14 3.76
CA ASN A 118 18.04 29.23 4.20
C ASN A 118 18.56 27.87 4.70
N GLN A 119 17.82 27.16 5.52
CA GLN A 119 18.31 25.96 6.20
C GLN A 119 18.15 24.69 5.36
N LEU A 120 17.02 24.52 4.67
CA LEU A 120 16.77 23.27 3.95
C LEU A 120 17.20 23.41 2.48
N ILE A 121 16.81 24.48 1.81
CA ILE A 121 16.99 24.58 0.35
C ILE A 121 18.41 25.05 0.01
N LYS A 122 18.86 26.17 0.58
CA LYS A 122 20.10 26.83 0.17
C LYS A 122 21.35 26.03 0.57
N GLU A 123 21.41 25.54 1.81
CA GLU A 123 22.57 24.81 2.31
C GLU A 123 22.66 23.39 1.75
N SER A 124 21.51 22.71 1.55
CA SER A 124 21.48 21.31 1.10
C SER A 124 21.21 21.13 -0.40
N ARG A 125 21.26 22.20 -1.22
CA ARG A 125 20.90 22.18 -2.64
C ARG A 125 21.79 21.23 -3.47
N ARG A 126 21.17 20.28 -4.16
CA ARG A 126 21.85 19.46 -5.19
C ARG A 126 22.02 20.23 -6.50
N GLN A 127 23.09 19.94 -7.25
CA GLN A 127 23.27 20.49 -8.59
C GLN A 127 22.23 19.88 -9.56
N LYS A 128 21.64 20.71 -10.42
CA LYS A 128 20.64 20.29 -11.44
C LYS A 128 19.39 19.58 -10.88
N THR A 129 18.95 19.98 -9.69
CA THR A 129 17.74 19.47 -9.03
C THR A 129 16.60 20.46 -9.12
N ARG A 130 15.39 19.95 -9.38
CA ARG A 130 14.15 20.73 -9.28
C ARG A 130 13.76 20.82 -7.81
N VAL A 131 13.53 22.04 -7.32
CA VAL A 131 13.10 22.27 -5.94
C VAL A 131 11.63 22.71 -5.95
N PHE A 132 10.81 21.99 -5.19
CA PHE A 132 9.43 22.34 -4.94
C PHE A 132 9.22 22.66 -3.46
N ALA A 133 8.47 23.72 -3.19
CA ALA A 133 8.04 24.05 -1.85
C ALA A 133 6.51 24.04 -1.80
N VAL A 134 5.94 23.25 -0.89
CA VAL A 134 4.50 23.19 -0.66
C VAL A 134 4.24 23.82 0.71
N VAL A 135 3.57 24.96 0.72
CA VAL A 135 3.26 25.72 1.93
C VAL A 135 1.80 25.48 2.29
N ILE A 136 1.52 25.03 3.51
CA ILE A 136 0.17 24.81 4.01
C ILE A 136 -0.04 25.79 5.15
N THR A 137 -1.13 26.56 5.10
CA THR A 137 -1.47 27.53 6.15
C THR A 137 -2.96 27.88 6.08
N ASP A 138 -3.51 28.34 7.20
CA ASP A 138 -4.78 29.07 7.25
C ASP A 138 -4.59 30.58 6.96
N GLY A 139 -3.36 30.96 6.59
CA GLY A 139 -2.86 32.21 5.97
C GLY A 139 -3.10 33.51 6.72
N ARG A 140 -3.38 33.37 8.01
CA ARG A 140 -3.10 34.41 8.98
C ARG A 140 -1.64 34.33 9.37
N HIS A 141 -0.96 35.46 9.47
CA HIS A 141 0.34 35.52 10.12
C HIS A 141 0.38 36.68 11.12
N ASP A 142 1.24 36.55 12.12
CA ASP A 142 1.37 37.53 13.19
C ASP A 142 1.89 38.86 12.59
N PRO A 143 1.24 40.02 12.88
CA PRO A 143 1.69 41.32 12.38
C PRO A 143 3.09 41.74 12.82
N ARG A 144 3.68 41.04 13.81
CA ARG A 144 5.06 41.23 14.25
C ARG A 144 6.08 40.52 13.36
N ASP A 145 5.65 39.58 12.53
CA ASP A 145 6.50 38.93 11.55
C ASP A 145 6.80 39.88 10.36
N ASP A 146 7.92 39.66 9.69
CA ASP A 146 8.40 40.52 8.63
C ASP A 146 7.87 40.07 7.26
N ASP A 147 6.80 40.72 6.80
CA ASP A 147 6.10 40.49 5.53
C ASP A 147 7.03 40.44 4.30
N LEU A 148 8.20 41.08 4.35
CA LEU A 148 9.20 41.02 3.27
C LEU A 148 9.64 39.58 2.98
N ASN A 149 9.50 38.68 3.96
CA ASN A 149 9.87 37.28 3.83
C ASN A 149 8.75 36.40 3.24
N LEU A 150 7.55 36.91 2.96
CA LEU A 150 6.50 36.15 2.25
C LEU A 150 6.99 35.64 0.89
N ARG A 151 7.91 36.38 0.25
CA ARG A 151 8.54 36.02 -1.03
C ARG A 151 9.92 35.41 -0.86
N ALA A 152 10.28 34.92 0.32
CA ALA A 152 11.62 34.39 0.61
C ALA A 152 12.00 33.18 -0.26
N LEU A 153 11.03 32.43 -0.78
CA LEU A 153 11.25 31.31 -1.69
C LEU A 153 11.25 31.71 -3.18
N CYS A 154 10.81 32.93 -3.51
CA CYS A 154 10.68 33.40 -4.88
C CYS A 154 12.02 33.75 -5.53
N ASP A 155 12.05 33.71 -6.87
CA ASP A 155 13.21 34.06 -7.72
C ASP A 155 14.50 33.27 -7.43
N ARG A 156 14.37 32.08 -6.83
CA ARG A 156 15.49 31.22 -6.41
C ARG A 156 15.51 29.86 -7.11
N ASP A 157 14.81 29.76 -8.24
CA ASP A 157 14.60 28.51 -8.97
C ASP A 157 13.95 27.43 -8.07
N VAL A 158 12.94 27.88 -7.32
CA VAL A 158 12.05 27.07 -6.49
C VAL A 158 10.64 27.25 -7.04
N THR A 159 9.92 26.14 -7.23
CA THR A 159 8.48 26.18 -7.56
C THR A 159 7.69 26.13 -6.26
N VAL A 160 7.00 27.21 -5.93
CA VAL A 160 6.24 27.31 -4.68
C VAL A 160 4.76 27.11 -4.98
N THR A 161 4.12 26.17 -4.28
CA THR A 161 2.68 25.93 -4.27
C THR A 161 2.16 26.30 -2.88
N ALA A 162 1.20 27.22 -2.79
CA ALA A 162 0.59 27.64 -1.54
C ALA A 162 -0.80 27.03 -1.41
N ILE A 163 -1.06 26.32 -0.31
CA ILE A 163 -2.33 25.70 0.03
C ILE A 163 -2.94 26.49 1.18
N GLY A 164 -4.02 27.21 0.88
CA GLY A 164 -4.78 27.99 1.84
C GLY A 164 -6.05 27.26 2.27
N ILE A 165 -6.28 27.14 3.58
CA ILE A 165 -7.40 26.37 4.13
C ILE A 165 -8.24 27.25 5.05
N GLY A 166 -9.57 27.25 4.86
CA GLY A 166 -10.52 27.94 5.75
C GLY A 166 -11.15 29.19 5.13
N ASP A 167 -11.45 30.19 5.96
CA ASP A 167 -12.18 31.42 5.62
C ASP A 167 -11.35 32.51 4.93
N MET A 168 -10.09 32.18 4.58
CA MET A 168 -9.07 32.94 3.84
C MET A 168 -9.49 33.73 2.60
N PHE A 169 -10.70 33.50 2.10
CA PHE A 169 -11.28 34.14 0.92
C PHE A 169 -12.35 35.17 1.25
N HIS A 170 -12.78 35.23 2.50
CA HIS A 170 -13.68 36.28 2.97
C HIS A 170 -12.93 37.59 3.23
N GLU A 171 -11.61 37.52 3.45
CA GLU A 171 -10.74 38.69 3.65
C GLU A 171 -9.72 38.85 2.51
N LYS A 172 -9.71 40.04 1.90
CA LYS A 172 -8.86 40.33 0.74
C LYS A 172 -7.37 40.27 1.06
N HIS A 173 -6.97 40.67 2.27
CA HIS A 173 -5.56 40.72 2.68
C HIS A 173 -4.94 39.32 2.85
N GLU A 174 -5.70 38.36 3.38
CA GLU A 174 -5.24 36.98 3.57
C GLU A 174 -5.01 36.27 2.21
N SER A 175 -5.91 36.51 1.25
CA SER A 175 -5.75 36.03 -0.12
C SER A 175 -4.49 36.61 -0.81
N GLU A 176 -4.17 37.89 -0.60
CA GLU A 176 -2.96 38.54 -1.14
C GLU A 176 -1.65 37.93 -0.58
N ASN A 177 -1.68 37.42 0.65
CA ASN A 177 -0.55 36.72 1.26
C ASN A 177 -0.25 35.40 0.55
N LEU A 178 -1.28 34.57 0.28
CA LEU A 178 -1.11 33.32 -0.47
C LEU A 178 -0.54 33.54 -1.87
N TYR A 179 -1.02 34.56 -2.59
CA TYR A 179 -0.47 34.91 -3.90
C TYR A 179 1.00 35.32 -3.80
N SER A 180 1.38 36.05 -2.75
CA SER A 180 2.77 36.44 -2.50
C SER A 180 3.65 35.23 -2.19
N ILE A 181 3.18 34.28 -1.39
CA ILE A 181 3.86 33.01 -1.08
C ILE A 181 4.06 32.20 -2.37
N ALA A 182 3.03 32.11 -3.20
CA ALA A 182 3.06 31.43 -4.50
C ALA A 182 3.77 32.24 -5.61
N CYS A 183 4.53 33.28 -5.25
CA CYS A 183 5.33 34.10 -6.18
C CYS A 183 4.52 34.72 -7.32
N ASP A 184 3.35 35.28 -7.01
CA ASP A 184 2.41 35.92 -7.95
C ASP A 184 1.90 34.98 -9.06
N LYS A 185 1.94 33.65 -8.82
CA LYS A 185 1.44 32.64 -9.77
C LYS A 185 0.10 32.09 -9.28
N PRO A 186 -1.05 32.60 -9.77
CA PRO A 186 -2.36 32.19 -9.28
C PRO A 186 -2.64 30.69 -9.46
N GLN A 187 -2.06 30.06 -10.49
CA GLN A 187 -2.17 28.62 -10.73
C GLN A 187 -1.47 27.74 -9.69
N GLN A 188 -0.57 28.32 -8.88
CA GLN A 188 0.14 27.66 -7.79
C GLN A 188 -0.54 27.86 -6.44
N VAL A 189 -1.67 28.57 -6.40
CA VAL A 189 -2.48 28.72 -5.20
C VAL A 189 -3.58 27.66 -5.24
N ARG A 190 -3.72 26.90 -4.15
CA ARG A 190 -4.75 25.87 -3.95
C ARG A 190 -5.60 26.26 -2.76
N ASN A 191 -6.89 26.37 -3.01
CA ASN A 191 -7.85 26.86 -2.03
C ASN A 191 -8.69 25.69 -1.53
N MET A 192 -8.82 25.57 -0.22
CA MET A 192 -9.62 24.53 0.42
C MET A 192 -10.51 25.12 1.50
N THR A 193 -11.66 24.50 1.69
CA THR A 193 -12.59 24.90 2.75
C THR A 193 -12.28 24.20 4.06
N LEU A 194 -11.81 22.96 4.00
CA LEU A 194 -11.59 22.10 5.16
C LEU A 194 -10.24 21.41 5.06
N PHE A 195 -9.59 21.16 6.21
CA PHE A 195 -8.35 20.38 6.28
C PHE A 195 -8.55 18.92 5.84
N SER A 196 -9.79 18.40 5.90
CA SER A 196 -10.12 17.08 5.37
C SER A 196 -9.94 16.98 3.84
N ASP A 197 -9.98 18.11 3.14
CA ASP A 197 -9.82 18.12 1.68
C ASP A 197 -8.36 17.83 1.27
N LEU A 198 -7.39 18.08 2.17
CA LEU A 198 -5.98 17.72 1.98
C LEU A 198 -5.80 16.22 1.80
N VAL A 199 -6.59 15.40 2.49
CA VAL A 199 -6.47 13.94 2.44
C VAL A 199 -7.35 13.30 1.36
N ALA A 200 -8.02 14.10 0.53
CA ALA A 200 -8.80 13.59 -0.58
C ALA A 200 -7.89 13.02 -1.69
N GLU A 201 -8.18 11.79 -2.12
CA GLU A 201 -7.40 11.07 -3.15
C GLU A 201 -7.18 11.92 -4.40
N LYS A 202 -8.23 12.58 -4.91
CA LYS A 202 -8.15 13.43 -6.10
C LYS A 202 -7.12 14.56 -5.96
N PHE A 203 -7.03 15.18 -4.78
CA PHE A 203 -6.07 16.27 -4.57
C PHE A 203 -4.64 15.74 -4.44
N ILE A 204 -4.48 14.58 -3.81
CA ILE A 204 -3.19 13.90 -3.70
C ILE A 204 -2.68 13.50 -5.10
N ASP A 205 -3.55 12.98 -5.97
CA ASP A 205 -3.22 12.64 -7.36
C ASP A 205 -2.82 13.89 -8.16
N ASP A 206 -3.57 15.00 -8.03
CA ASP A 206 -3.23 16.28 -8.69
C ASP A 206 -1.85 16.79 -8.24
N MET A 207 -1.52 16.65 -6.95
CA MET A 207 -0.21 17.04 -6.40
C MET A 207 0.92 16.12 -6.88
N GLU A 208 0.65 14.82 -7.02
CA GLU A 208 1.60 13.85 -7.59
C GLU A 208 2.01 14.25 -9.00
N ASP A 209 1.06 14.62 -9.86
CA ASP A 209 1.31 15.04 -11.24
C ASP A 209 2.09 16.36 -11.30
N VAL A 210 1.81 17.31 -10.40
CA VAL A 210 2.53 18.60 -10.33
C VAL A 210 3.99 18.39 -9.90
N LEU A 211 4.22 17.56 -8.89
CA LEU A 211 5.54 17.34 -8.31
C LEU A 211 6.40 16.41 -9.18
N CYS A 212 5.78 15.45 -9.89
CA CYS A 212 6.46 14.45 -10.71
C CYS A 212 5.76 14.24 -12.06
N PRO A 213 5.84 15.22 -12.99
CA PRO A 213 5.09 15.19 -14.24
C PRO A 213 5.56 14.12 -15.23
N ASP A 214 6.85 13.77 -15.20
CA ASP A 214 7.46 12.78 -16.11
C ASP A 214 8.15 11.67 -15.31
N PRO A 215 7.40 10.77 -14.67
CA PRO A 215 7.99 9.72 -13.86
C PRO A 215 8.68 8.66 -14.70
N GLN A 216 9.90 8.29 -14.31
CA GLN A 216 10.55 7.09 -14.84
C GLN A 216 10.14 5.89 -14.00
N ILE A 217 9.46 4.94 -14.63
CA ILE A 217 9.13 3.67 -13.99
C ILE A 217 10.35 2.76 -14.15
N VAL A 218 11.15 2.65 -13.10
CA VAL A 218 12.36 1.81 -13.08
C VAL A 218 12.03 0.50 -12.40
N CYS A 219 11.82 -0.52 -13.20
CA CYS A 219 11.76 -1.88 -12.70
C CYS A 219 13.21 -2.36 -12.46
N PRO A 220 13.52 -3.01 -11.32
CA PRO A 220 14.83 -3.58 -11.12
C PRO A 220 15.18 -4.49 -12.31
N GLU A 221 16.33 -4.25 -12.93
CA GLU A 221 16.99 -5.25 -13.79
C GLU A 221 17.51 -6.37 -12.90
N LEU A 222 16.58 -7.12 -12.29
CA LEU A 222 16.84 -8.52 -12.13
C LEU A 222 16.89 -9.06 -13.56
N PRO A 223 17.89 -9.86 -13.95
CA PRO A 223 17.62 -10.79 -15.01
C PRO A 223 16.42 -11.60 -14.50
N CYS A 224 15.22 -11.26 -14.98
CA CYS A 224 14.41 -12.33 -15.50
C CYS A 224 15.37 -12.98 -16.49
N GLN A 225 16.10 -14.01 -16.03
CA GLN A 225 16.65 -14.94 -16.98
C GLN A 225 15.43 -15.32 -17.78
N THR A 226 15.40 -14.81 -19.01
CA THR A 226 14.56 -15.30 -20.08
C THR A 226 14.54 -16.81 -19.92
N GLU A 227 13.41 -17.30 -19.41
CA GLU A 227 13.13 -18.71 -19.18
C GLU A 227 14.13 -19.45 -18.26
N LEU A 228 14.21 -19.08 -16.98
CA LEU A 228 14.38 -20.15 -15.97
C LEU A 228 13.02 -20.83 -15.83
N TYR A 229 13.00 -22.15 -16.01
CA TYR A 229 11.83 -23.03 -15.98
C TYR A 229 10.90 -22.73 -14.78
N VAL A 230 10.00 -21.75 -14.91
CA VAL A 230 8.80 -21.66 -14.08
C VAL A 230 8.03 -22.89 -14.49
N ALA A 231 8.05 -23.89 -13.62
CA ALA A 231 7.72 -25.24 -14.03
C ALA A 231 6.29 -25.37 -14.56
N GLN A 232 5.37 -24.41 -14.52
CA GLN A 232 3.96 -24.66 -14.80
C GLN A 232 3.40 -25.74 -13.85
N CYS A 233 2.13 -25.65 -13.50
CA CYS A 233 1.51 -26.74 -12.74
C CYS A 233 1.58 -28.08 -13.50
N THR A 234 1.88 -28.08 -14.81
CA THR A 234 2.05 -29.28 -15.64
C THR A 234 3.39 -29.99 -15.51
N GLN A 235 4.47 -29.33 -15.06
CA GLN A 235 5.81 -29.97 -14.98
C GLN A 235 6.24 -30.30 -13.55
N ARG A 236 5.38 -30.05 -12.56
CA ARG A 236 5.60 -30.43 -11.16
C ARG A 236 4.26 -30.72 -10.45
N PRO A 237 4.26 -31.50 -9.37
CA PRO A 237 3.04 -31.76 -8.62
C PRO A 237 2.73 -30.57 -7.71
N VAL A 238 1.50 -30.05 -7.79
CA VAL A 238 1.03 -28.92 -6.97
C VAL A 238 -0.31 -29.29 -6.31
N ASP A 239 -0.42 -29.19 -5.00
CA ASP A 239 -1.68 -29.36 -4.28
C ASP A 239 -2.15 -27.98 -3.79
N ILE A 240 -3.24 -27.49 -4.37
CA ILE A 240 -3.79 -26.16 -4.12
C ILE A 240 -4.99 -26.29 -3.18
N VAL A 241 -4.93 -25.62 -2.04
CA VAL A 241 -6.03 -25.56 -1.07
C VAL A 241 -6.56 -24.14 -1.03
N PHE A 242 -7.78 -23.94 -1.51
CA PHE A 242 -8.49 -22.68 -1.35
C PHE A 242 -9.09 -22.60 0.05
N LEU A 243 -8.81 -21.50 0.75
CA LEU A 243 -9.46 -21.13 2.00
C LEU A 243 -10.36 -19.94 1.71
N LEU A 244 -11.65 -20.19 1.59
CA LEU A 244 -12.67 -19.20 1.27
C LEU A 244 -13.30 -18.67 2.55
N ASP A 245 -13.29 -17.35 2.71
CA ASP A 245 -13.94 -16.66 3.81
C ASP A 245 -15.47 -16.83 3.71
N GLY A 246 -16.08 -17.42 4.74
CA GLY A 246 -17.52 -17.63 4.86
C GLY A 246 -18.21 -16.57 5.70
N SER A 247 -17.57 -15.42 5.92
CA SER A 247 -18.08 -14.41 6.84
C SER A 247 -19.23 -13.57 6.27
N GLU A 248 -20.06 -13.04 7.16
CA GLU A 248 -21.15 -12.10 6.85
C GLU A 248 -20.66 -10.89 6.03
N ARG A 249 -19.45 -10.38 6.35
CA ARG A 249 -18.88 -9.18 5.71
C ARG A 249 -18.58 -9.39 4.23
N LEU A 250 -18.23 -10.61 3.83
CA LEU A 250 -18.05 -10.96 2.42
C LEU A 250 -19.40 -10.95 1.67
N GLY A 251 -20.45 -11.51 2.26
CA GLY A 251 -21.81 -11.55 1.72
C GLY A 251 -22.07 -12.64 0.67
N GLU A 252 -23.29 -13.18 0.63
CA GLU A 252 -23.66 -14.33 -0.19
C GLU A 252 -23.39 -14.15 -1.71
N GLN A 253 -23.64 -12.95 -2.25
CA GLN A 253 -23.37 -12.68 -3.68
C GLN A 253 -21.89 -12.78 -4.03
N ASN A 254 -21.01 -12.22 -3.18
CA ASN A 254 -19.57 -12.30 -3.40
C ASN A 254 -19.05 -13.72 -3.15
N PHE A 255 -19.67 -14.45 -2.23
CA PHE A 255 -19.35 -15.87 -2.00
C PHE A 255 -19.61 -16.69 -3.26
N HIS A 256 -20.73 -16.46 -3.97
CA HIS A 256 -20.98 -17.09 -5.27
C HIS A 256 -19.95 -16.70 -6.33
N LYS A 257 -19.50 -15.44 -6.37
CA LYS A 257 -18.43 -15.01 -7.29
C LYS A 257 -17.10 -15.68 -6.98
N ALA A 258 -16.74 -15.81 -5.70
CA ALA A 258 -15.54 -16.51 -5.26
C ALA A 258 -15.57 -18.00 -5.61
N ARG A 259 -16.73 -18.66 -5.44
CA ARG A 259 -16.93 -20.05 -5.89
C ARG A 259 -16.72 -20.21 -7.39
N ARG A 260 -17.28 -19.31 -8.21
CA ARG A 260 -17.06 -19.30 -9.67
C ARG A 260 -15.59 -19.10 -10.01
N PHE A 261 -14.89 -18.21 -9.31
CA PHE A 261 -13.45 -18.04 -9.51
C PHE A 261 -12.67 -19.34 -9.26
N VAL A 262 -12.97 -20.08 -8.19
CA VAL A 262 -12.35 -21.40 -7.92
C VAL A 262 -12.67 -22.40 -9.02
N GLU A 263 -13.89 -22.39 -9.56
CA GLU A 263 -14.29 -23.24 -10.70
C GLU A 263 -13.47 -22.93 -11.96
N GLU A 264 -13.36 -21.65 -12.32
CA GLU A 264 -12.62 -21.20 -13.50
C GLU A 264 -11.13 -21.52 -13.38
N VAL A 265 -10.54 -21.33 -12.19
CA VAL A 265 -9.15 -21.75 -11.94
C VAL A 265 -9.02 -23.26 -12.14
N SER A 266 -9.93 -24.05 -11.57
CA SER A 266 -9.89 -25.51 -11.70
C SER A 266 -10.00 -25.99 -13.15
N ARG A 267 -10.79 -25.30 -13.99
CA ARG A 267 -10.91 -25.57 -15.43
C ARG A 267 -9.68 -25.14 -16.22
N ARG A 268 -9.02 -24.05 -15.82
CA ARG A 268 -7.81 -23.55 -16.49
C ARG A 268 -6.58 -24.40 -16.22
N LEU A 269 -6.50 -24.98 -15.03
CA LEU A 269 -5.38 -25.83 -14.61
C LEU A 269 -5.42 -27.18 -15.31
N THR A 270 -4.23 -27.71 -15.63
CA THR A 270 -4.12 -29.14 -15.96
C THR A 270 -4.10 -29.93 -14.66
N LEU A 271 -5.18 -30.66 -14.40
CA LEU A 271 -5.34 -31.44 -13.18
C LEU A 271 -4.70 -32.83 -13.28
N ALA A 272 -4.33 -33.38 -12.12
CA ALA A 272 -3.68 -34.68 -11.98
C ALA A 272 -4.53 -35.84 -12.50
N ARG A 273 -3.87 -36.87 -13.06
CA ARG A 273 -4.57 -38.08 -13.52
C ARG A 273 -5.02 -38.99 -12.38
N GLY A 274 -4.48 -38.80 -11.19
CA GLY A 274 -4.80 -39.53 -9.97
C GLY A 274 -3.99 -39.00 -8.78
N ASP A 275 -4.15 -39.61 -7.61
CA ASP A 275 -3.58 -39.10 -6.35
C ASP A 275 -2.06 -39.19 -6.26
N ASP A 276 -1.45 -40.13 -6.98
CA ASP A 276 0.00 -40.34 -7.04
C ASP A 276 0.65 -39.72 -8.29
N ASP A 277 -0.06 -38.88 -9.05
CA ASP A 277 0.51 -38.23 -10.23
C ASP A 277 1.75 -37.41 -9.83
N PRO A 278 2.94 -37.70 -10.41
CA PRO A 278 4.15 -36.96 -10.10
C PRO A 278 4.15 -35.53 -10.69
N LEU A 279 3.13 -35.17 -11.46
CA LEU A 279 2.94 -33.89 -12.14
C LEU A 279 1.52 -33.37 -11.86
N ASN A 280 1.19 -32.18 -12.39
CA ASN A 280 -0.17 -31.62 -12.42
C ASN A 280 -0.76 -31.22 -11.06
N ALA A 281 -1.81 -30.41 -11.12
CA ALA A 281 -2.45 -29.85 -9.93
C ALA A 281 -3.56 -30.76 -9.37
N ARG A 282 -3.74 -30.75 -8.05
CA ARG A 282 -5.00 -31.12 -7.38
C ARG A 282 -5.52 -29.91 -6.63
N VAL A 283 -6.83 -29.80 -6.51
CA VAL A 283 -7.49 -28.66 -5.85
C VAL A 283 -8.37 -29.14 -4.71
N ALA A 284 -8.44 -28.35 -3.65
CA ALA A 284 -9.37 -28.52 -2.53
C ALA A 284 -9.99 -27.17 -2.18
N LEU A 285 -11.18 -27.19 -1.57
CA LEU A 285 -11.83 -25.99 -1.05
C LEU A 285 -12.28 -26.22 0.39
N LEU A 286 -11.80 -25.36 1.28
CA LEU A 286 -12.28 -25.17 2.63
C LEU A 286 -12.97 -23.81 2.71
N GLN A 287 -14.18 -23.77 3.23
CA GLN A 287 -14.79 -22.54 3.71
C GLN A 287 -14.56 -22.39 5.21
N TYR A 288 -14.07 -21.23 5.64
CA TYR A 288 -13.83 -20.94 7.05
C TYR A 288 -14.76 -19.84 7.57
N GLY A 289 -15.31 -20.06 8.76
CA GLY A 289 -16.11 -19.10 9.50
C GLY A 289 -15.54 -18.88 10.91
N SER A 290 -16.42 -18.85 11.91
CA SER A 290 -16.06 -18.72 13.31
C SER A 290 -15.16 -19.87 13.79
N GLN A 291 -14.60 -19.77 14.99
CA GLN A 291 -13.62 -20.73 15.55
C GLN A 291 -14.01 -22.22 15.45
N ARG A 292 -15.32 -22.54 15.37
CA ARG A 292 -15.83 -23.91 15.27
C ARG A 292 -16.57 -24.23 13.98
N GLU A 293 -16.72 -23.26 13.08
CA GLU A 293 -17.50 -23.38 11.85
C GLU A 293 -16.55 -23.42 10.66
N GLN A 294 -16.12 -24.63 10.32
CA GLN A 294 -15.17 -24.91 9.25
C GLN A 294 -15.79 -26.01 8.38
N GLN A 295 -15.88 -25.79 7.08
CA GLN A 295 -16.52 -26.73 6.17
C GLN A 295 -15.59 -27.04 4.99
N VAL A 296 -15.12 -28.29 4.92
CA VAL A 296 -14.47 -28.80 3.71
C VAL A 296 -15.56 -29.01 2.65
N ALA A 297 -15.58 -28.17 1.62
CA ALA A 297 -16.52 -28.31 0.51
C ALA A 297 -16.14 -29.54 -0.34
N PHE A 298 -14.86 -29.69 -0.64
CA PHE A 298 -14.30 -30.90 -1.23
C PHE A 298 -12.82 -31.07 -0.84
N PRO A 299 -12.35 -32.31 -0.60
CA PRO A 299 -10.94 -32.60 -0.33
C PRO A 299 -10.09 -32.47 -1.61
N LEU A 300 -8.78 -32.69 -1.51
CA LEU A 300 -7.89 -32.66 -2.66
C LEU A 300 -8.36 -33.65 -3.74
N THR A 301 -8.71 -33.12 -4.91
CA THR A 301 -9.19 -33.91 -6.03
C THR A 301 -8.72 -33.30 -7.36
N SER A 302 -8.74 -34.12 -8.41
CA SER A 302 -8.56 -33.70 -9.79
C SER A 302 -9.81 -33.90 -10.64
N ASN A 303 -10.91 -34.35 -10.04
CA ASN A 303 -12.15 -34.63 -10.75
C ASN A 303 -13.02 -33.36 -10.87
N LEU A 304 -13.05 -32.78 -12.07
CA LEU A 304 -13.86 -31.59 -12.37
C LEU A 304 -15.36 -31.76 -12.08
N THR A 305 -15.90 -32.96 -12.18
CA THR A 305 -17.32 -33.22 -11.88
C THR A 305 -17.58 -33.06 -10.39
N VAL A 306 -16.70 -33.65 -9.55
CA VAL A 306 -16.78 -33.52 -8.08
C VAL A 306 -16.59 -32.06 -7.67
N ILE A 307 -15.64 -31.35 -8.28
CA ILE A 307 -15.39 -29.94 -8.01
C ILE A 307 -16.64 -29.12 -8.34
N HIS A 308 -17.22 -29.29 -9.53
CA HIS A 308 -18.41 -28.56 -9.96
C HIS A 308 -19.62 -28.84 -9.05
N GLU A 309 -19.92 -30.11 -8.74
CA GLU A 309 -21.06 -30.47 -7.88
C GLU A 309 -20.88 -29.99 -6.44
N ALA A 310 -19.67 -30.10 -5.88
CA ALA A 310 -19.35 -29.61 -4.55
C ALA A 310 -19.39 -28.08 -4.49
N LEU A 311 -18.91 -27.40 -5.54
CA LEU A 311 -19.05 -25.95 -5.65
C LEU A 311 -20.52 -25.58 -5.74
N ASP A 312 -21.31 -26.17 -6.62
CA ASP A 312 -22.73 -25.85 -6.80
C ASP A 312 -23.54 -25.98 -5.49
N SER A 313 -23.32 -27.08 -4.76
CA SER A 313 -24.00 -27.41 -3.50
C SER A 313 -23.45 -26.70 -2.26
N ALA A 314 -22.33 -25.99 -2.35
CA ALA A 314 -21.69 -25.33 -1.20
C ALA A 314 -22.58 -24.23 -0.60
N SER A 315 -22.98 -24.41 0.66
CA SER A 315 -23.73 -23.42 1.45
C SER A 315 -22.82 -22.31 1.96
N TYR A 316 -23.28 -21.06 1.89
CA TYR A 316 -22.63 -19.92 2.53
C TYR A 316 -22.82 -19.98 4.06
N LEU A 317 -21.73 -19.89 4.83
CA LEU A 317 -21.76 -20.02 6.29
C LEU A 317 -22.44 -18.85 7.00
N ASN A 318 -22.34 -17.63 6.44
CA ASN A 318 -22.83 -16.40 7.07
C ASN A 318 -22.37 -16.26 8.54
N SER A 319 -21.05 -16.39 8.76
CA SER A 319 -20.43 -16.49 10.09
C SER A 319 -19.46 -15.32 10.38
N PHE A 320 -18.71 -15.39 11.47
CA PHE A 320 -17.53 -14.55 11.69
C PHE A 320 -16.33 -15.05 10.88
N SER A 321 -15.33 -14.20 10.63
CA SER A 321 -14.10 -14.62 9.94
C SER A 321 -13.00 -14.96 10.95
N HIS A 322 -12.50 -16.20 10.94
CA HIS A 322 -11.39 -16.64 11.80
C HIS A 322 -10.39 -17.52 11.03
N VAL A 323 -9.48 -16.86 10.31
CA VAL A 323 -8.53 -17.52 9.40
C VAL A 323 -7.58 -18.49 10.10
N GLY A 324 -7.17 -18.21 11.35
CA GLY A 324 -6.23 -19.06 12.09
C GLY A 324 -6.78 -20.48 12.29
N THR A 325 -8.01 -20.60 12.79
CA THR A 325 -8.66 -21.91 12.94
C THR A 325 -8.93 -22.57 11.59
N GLY A 326 -9.22 -21.80 10.54
CA GLY A 326 -9.35 -22.32 9.18
C GLY A 326 -8.07 -22.96 8.64
N ILE A 327 -6.92 -22.31 8.86
CA ILE A 327 -5.59 -22.84 8.48
C ILE A 327 -5.32 -24.17 9.18
N VAL A 328 -5.50 -24.22 10.50
CA VAL A 328 -5.27 -25.44 11.28
C VAL A 328 -6.21 -26.56 10.85
N HIS A 329 -7.48 -26.22 10.58
CA HIS A 329 -8.47 -27.18 10.10
C HIS A 329 -8.12 -27.74 8.72
N ALA A 330 -7.65 -26.90 7.79
CA ALA A 330 -7.18 -27.33 6.47
C ALA A 330 -5.97 -28.28 6.59
N ILE A 331 -5.02 -27.96 7.46
CA ILE A 331 -3.85 -28.83 7.69
C ILE A 331 -4.30 -30.22 8.19
N ASN A 332 -5.19 -30.26 9.18
CA ASN A 332 -5.59 -31.52 9.80
C ASN A 332 -6.51 -32.38 8.91
N ASN A 333 -7.44 -31.75 8.16
CA ASN A 333 -8.50 -32.47 7.46
C ASN A 333 -8.31 -32.58 5.94
N ILE A 334 -7.45 -31.74 5.35
CA ILE A 334 -7.13 -31.78 3.91
C ILE A 334 -5.69 -32.24 3.71
N VAL A 335 -4.72 -31.56 4.33
CA VAL A 335 -3.29 -31.84 4.09
C VAL A 335 -2.88 -33.18 4.71
N GLN A 336 -3.28 -33.44 5.95
CA GLN A 336 -2.92 -34.66 6.70
C GLN A 336 -4.04 -35.70 6.72
N SER A 337 -5.00 -35.60 5.80
CA SER A 337 -6.16 -36.50 5.76
C SER A 337 -5.74 -37.96 5.59
N ALA A 338 -6.35 -38.83 6.39
CA ALA A 338 -6.16 -40.28 6.29
C ALA A 338 -6.78 -40.89 5.01
N GLN A 339 -7.68 -40.16 4.34
CA GLN A 339 -8.37 -40.62 3.12
C GLN A 339 -7.76 -40.08 1.82
N GLY A 340 -6.53 -39.53 1.88
CA GLY A 340 -5.85 -38.97 0.70
C GLY A 340 -5.47 -37.52 0.92
N GLY A 341 -4.38 -37.30 1.67
CA GLY A 341 -3.86 -35.97 1.96
C GLY A 341 -2.97 -35.39 0.86
N ALA A 342 -2.22 -34.34 1.21
CA ALA A 342 -1.28 -33.71 0.31
C ALA A 342 -0.13 -34.67 -0.07
N ARG A 343 0.27 -34.64 -1.35
CA ARG A 343 1.39 -35.40 -1.89
C ARG A 343 2.69 -34.93 -1.24
N ARG A 344 3.49 -35.85 -0.69
CA ARG A 344 4.76 -35.53 0.01
C ARG A 344 5.79 -34.78 -0.83
N HIS A 345 5.73 -34.92 -2.15
CA HIS A 345 6.65 -34.27 -3.09
C HIS A 345 5.99 -33.11 -3.86
N ALA A 346 4.73 -32.81 -3.59
CA ALA A 346 4.04 -31.68 -4.19
C ALA A 346 4.34 -30.39 -3.42
N GLU A 347 4.33 -29.29 -4.15
CA GLU A 347 4.20 -27.99 -3.50
C GLU A 347 2.80 -27.84 -2.94
N LEU A 348 2.70 -27.42 -1.68
CA LEU A 348 1.43 -27.17 -1.01
C LEU A 348 1.13 -25.67 -1.06
N SER A 349 0.18 -25.28 -1.91
CA SER A 349 -0.20 -23.87 -2.10
C SER A 349 -1.51 -23.58 -1.37
N PHE A 350 -1.51 -22.63 -0.44
CA PHE A 350 -2.73 -22.16 0.21
C PHE A 350 -3.18 -20.85 -0.43
N VAL A 351 -4.40 -20.79 -0.95
CA VAL A 351 -4.97 -19.58 -1.55
C VAL A 351 -6.10 -19.07 -0.67
N PHE A 352 -5.88 -17.94 -0.01
CA PHE A 352 -6.88 -17.30 0.84
C PHE A 352 -7.73 -16.35 0.00
N LEU A 353 -9.04 -16.57 -0.03
CA LEU A 353 -10.02 -15.68 -0.65
C LEU A 353 -10.79 -14.99 0.48
N THR A 354 -10.48 -13.71 0.72
CA THR A 354 -11.03 -12.96 1.87
C THR A 354 -11.34 -11.53 1.47
N ASP A 355 -12.20 -10.87 2.24
CA ASP A 355 -12.42 -9.44 2.12
C ASP A 355 -11.33 -8.60 2.84
N GLY A 356 -10.41 -9.26 3.53
CA GLY A 356 -9.24 -8.65 4.16
C GLY A 356 -9.37 -8.34 5.65
N VAL A 357 -10.49 -8.62 6.30
CA VAL A 357 -10.65 -8.46 7.76
C VAL A 357 -11.08 -9.78 8.39
N THR A 358 -10.26 -10.28 9.31
CA THR A 358 -10.50 -11.53 10.03
C THR A 358 -10.03 -11.40 11.47
N GLY A 359 -10.67 -12.13 12.38
CA GLY A 359 -10.13 -12.33 13.72
C GLY A 359 -8.73 -12.93 13.65
N ASN A 360 -7.84 -12.42 14.51
CA ASN A 360 -6.42 -12.76 14.52
C ASN A 360 -6.01 -13.63 15.72
N ASP A 361 -6.95 -14.06 16.57
CA ASP A 361 -6.65 -15.01 17.64
C ASP A 361 -6.04 -16.27 17.02
N SER A 362 -5.03 -16.85 17.66
CA SER A 362 -4.29 -18.04 17.15
C SER A 362 -3.60 -17.89 15.79
N LEU A 363 -3.59 -16.70 15.18
CA LEU A 363 -2.97 -16.49 13.85
C LEU A 363 -1.49 -16.82 13.85
N GLU A 364 -0.74 -16.46 14.90
CA GLU A 364 0.69 -16.74 15.00
C GLU A 364 0.99 -18.25 15.06
N GLU A 365 0.19 -19.02 15.81
CA GLU A 365 0.31 -20.48 15.88
C GLU A 365 -0.02 -21.14 14.53
N SER A 366 -1.01 -20.59 13.84
CA SER A 366 -1.45 -21.03 12.53
C SER A 366 -0.37 -20.76 11.46
N VAL A 367 0.24 -19.57 11.50
CA VAL A 367 1.39 -19.19 10.68
C VAL A 367 2.59 -20.10 10.94
N HIS A 368 2.88 -20.41 12.21
CA HIS A 368 3.93 -21.37 12.55
C HIS A 368 3.64 -22.76 11.98
N SER A 369 2.38 -23.20 12.04
CA SER A 369 1.93 -24.48 11.48
C SER A 369 2.06 -24.52 9.95
N MET A 370 1.73 -23.43 9.24
CA MET A 370 1.96 -23.29 7.80
C MET A 370 3.45 -23.43 7.45
N ARG A 371 4.32 -22.72 8.17
CA ARG A 371 5.78 -22.81 7.97
C ARG A 371 6.29 -24.24 8.15
N LYS A 372 5.81 -24.94 9.19
CA LYS A 372 6.19 -26.34 9.46
C LYS A 372 5.77 -27.31 8.34
N GLN A 373 4.66 -27.04 7.66
CA GLN A 373 4.19 -27.84 6.52
C GLN A 373 4.76 -27.38 5.17
N ASN A 374 5.67 -26.39 5.16
CA ASN A 374 6.19 -25.75 3.94
C ASN A 374 5.09 -25.26 2.99
N VAL A 375 4.02 -24.71 3.57
CA VAL A 375 2.93 -24.10 2.79
C VAL A 375 3.42 -22.85 2.09
N VAL A 376 3.04 -22.67 0.83
CA VAL A 376 3.21 -21.43 0.08
C VAL A 376 1.86 -20.69 0.07
N PRO A 377 1.69 -19.63 0.88
CA PRO A 377 0.44 -18.89 0.93
C PRO A 377 0.33 -17.89 -0.23
N THR A 378 -0.89 -17.64 -0.67
CA THR A 378 -1.25 -16.56 -1.60
C THR A 378 -2.55 -15.98 -1.08
N VAL A 379 -2.62 -14.66 -0.95
CA VAL A 379 -3.77 -13.96 -0.39
C VAL A 379 -4.43 -13.16 -1.50
N VAL A 380 -5.70 -13.42 -1.77
CA VAL A 380 -6.54 -12.60 -2.64
C VAL A 380 -7.50 -11.85 -1.73
N ALA A 381 -7.17 -10.60 -1.46
CA ALA A 381 -7.96 -9.69 -0.65
C ALA A 381 -8.81 -8.80 -1.56
N VAL A 382 -10.12 -8.84 -1.38
CA VAL A 382 -11.07 -8.13 -2.24
C VAL A 382 -11.89 -7.14 -1.43
N GLY A 383 -11.77 -5.86 -1.77
CA GLY A 383 -12.44 -4.77 -1.08
C GLY A 383 -11.49 -3.64 -0.68
N SER A 384 -12.05 -2.53 -0.22
CA SER A 384 -11.30 -1.33 0.14
C SER A 384 -10.78 -1.33 1.58
N ASP A 385 -11.43 -2.09 2.47
CA ASP A 385 -11.15 -2.11 3.90
C ASP A 385 -10.46 -3.43 4.28
N VAL A 386 -9.13 -3.43 4.21
CA VAL A 386 -8.27 -4.60 4.43
C VAL A 386 -7.26 -4.34 5.54
N ASP A 387 -7.06 -5.33 6.42
CA ASP A 387 -6.03 -5.29 7.46
C ASP A 387 -4.70 -5.82 6.91
N MET A 388 -3.85 -4.91 6.44
CA MET A 388 -2.55 -5.27 5.85
C MET A 388 -1.60 -5.97 6.82
N ASP A 389 -1.73 -5.77 8.13
CA ASP A 389 -0.88 -6.45 9.11
C ASP A 389 -1.26 -7.93 9.18
N VAL A 390 -2.55 -8.23 9.16
CA VAL A 390 -3.07 -9.60 9.10
C VAL A 390 -2.69 -10.27 7.77
N LEU A 391 -2.88 -9.61 6.62
CA LEU A 391 -2.53 -10.18 5.31
C LEU A 391 -1.03 -10.42 5.17
N SER A 392 -0.19 -9.54 5.70
CA SER A 392 1.26 -9.70 5.74
C SER A 392 1.68 -10.93 6.57
N LYS A 393 0.97 -11.21 7.68
CA LYS A 393 1.21 -12.43 8.48
C LYS A 393 0.79 -13.70 7.75
N ILE A 394 -0.39 -13.70 7.12
CA ILE A 394 -0.91 -14.86 6.37
C ILE A 394 0.00 -15.20 5.19
N SER A 395 0.50 -14.18 4.47
CA SER A 395 1.47 -14.32 3.38
C SER A 395 2.90 -14.61 3.85
N LEU A 396 3.11 -14.87 5.16
CA LEU A 396 4.42 -15.15 5.76
C LEU A 396 5.47 -14.04 5.57
N GLY A 397 5.02 -12.81 5.31
CA GLY A 397 5.84 -11.63 5.05
C GLY A 397 6.06 -11.34 3.56
N ASP A 398 5.62 -12.21 2.66
CA ASP A 398 5.75 -11.99 1.22
C ASP A 398 4.60 -11.13 0.69
N ARG A 399 4.86 -9.83 0.57
CA ARG A 399 3.88 -8.88 0.03
C ARG A 399 3.53 -9.15 -1.44
N ALA A 400 4.40 -9.79 -2.22
CA ALA A 400 4.11 -10.13 -3.62
C ALA A 400 3.07 -11.23 -3.73
N ALA A 401 2.89 -12.03 -2.68
CA ALA A 401 1.84 -13.05 -2.58
C ALA A 401 0.46 -12.46 -2.25
N ILE A 402 0.34 -11.15 -2.06
CA ILE A 402 -0.92 -10.46 -1.73
C ILE A 402 -1.47 -9.77 -2.99
N PHE A 403 -2.54 -10.34 -3.52
CA PHE A 403 -3.32 -9.79 -4.61
C PHE A 403 -4.47 -8.97 -4.03
N ARG A 404 -4.54 -7.67 -4.38
CA ARG A 404 -5.60 -6.77 -3.93
C ARG A 404 -6.46 -6.35 -5.10
N GLU A 405 -7.76 -6.59 -5.00
CA GLU A 405 -8.74 -6.20 -6.01
C GLU A 405 -9.87 -5.39 -5.38
N LYS A 406 -10.52 -4.53 -6.17
CA LYS A 406 -11.57 -3.63 -5.68
C LYS A 406 -12.88 -4.36 -5.40
N ASP A 407 -13.20 -5.34 -6.24
CA ASP A 407 -14.45 -6.08 -6.21
C ASP A 407 -14.25 -7.52 -6.71
N TYR A 408 -15.21 -8.40 -6.41
CA TYR A 408 -15.13 -9.81 -6.81
C TYR A 408 -15.34 -10.02 -8.32
N ASP A 409 -15.88 -9.03 -9.03
CA ASP A 409 -16.02 -9.08 -10.49
C ASP A 409 -14.65 -8.95 -11.18
N SER A 410 -13.71 -8.26 -10.53
CA SER A 410 -12.32 -8.13 -10.96
C SER A 410 -11.59 -9.48 -11.00
N LEU A 411 -12.00 -10.47 -10.19
CA LEU A 411 -11.40 -11.81 -10.20
C LEU A 411 -11.63 -12.56 -11.52
N ALA A 412 -12.71 -12.23 -12.24
CA ALA A 412 -13.02 -12.82 -13.54
C ALA A 412 -12.35 -12.06 -14.72
N GLN A 413 -11.71 -10.92 -14.45
CA GLN A 413 -11.04 -10.15 -15.49
C GLN A 413 -9.79 -10.90 -15.99
N PRO A 414 -9.57 -11.01 -17.31
CA PRO A 414 -8.42 -11.72 -17.87
C PRO A 414 -7.07 -11.22 -17.33
N SER A 415 -6.94 -9.92 -17.11
CA SER A 415 -5.72 -9.29 -16.58
C SER A 415 -5.34 -9.81 -15.19
N PHE A 416 -6.33 -9.92 -14.29
CA PHE A 416 -6.15 -10.50 -12.98
C PHE A 416 -5.93 -12.01 -13.07
N PHE A 417 -6.83 -12.69 -13.77
CA PHE A 417 -6.89 -14.14 -13.82
C PHE A 417 -5.61 -14.75 -14.39
N ASP A 418 -5.12 -14.24 -15.52
CA ASP A 418 -3.87 -14.73 -16.11
C ASP A 418 -2.66 -14.46 -15.21
N ARG A 419 -2.63 -13.31 -14.51
CA ARG A 419 -1.57 -12.99 -13.54
C ARG A 419 -1.60 -13.95 -12.35
N PHE A 420 -2.80 -14.25 -11.83
CA PHE A 420 -2.99 -15.21 -10.74
C PHE A 420 -2.57 -16.62 -11.16
N ILE A 421 -3.00 -17.10 -12.33
CA ILE A 421 -2.62 -18.42 -12.86
C ILE A 421 -1.11 -18.54 -13.02
N ARG A 422 -0.43 -17.50 -13.54
CA ARG A 422 1.03 -17.48 -13.67
C ARG A 422 1.73 -17.53 -12.31
N TRP A 423 1.16 -16.89 -11.29
CA TRP A 423 1.72 -16.91 -9.93
C TRP A 423 1.64 -18.30 -9.31
N ILE A 424 0.49 -18.97 -9.43
CA ILE A 424 0.30 -20.28 -8.79
C ILE A 424 1.04 -21.45 -9.49
N CYS A 425 1.57 -21.31 -10.71
CA CYS A 425 2.02 -22.45 -11.55
C CYS A 425 3.47 -22.50 -12.07
#